data_AF-A0A9X4B1W7-F1
#
_entry.id   AF-A0A9X4B1W7-F1
#
_cell.length_a   1.000
_cell.length_b   1.000
_cell.length_c   1.000
_cell.angle_alpha   90.00
_cell.angle_beta   90.00
_cell.angle_gamma   90.00
#
_symmetry.space_group_name_H-M   'P 1'
#
loop_
_entity.id
_entity.type
_entity.pdbx_description
1 polymer ?
#
loop_
_entity_poly.entity_id
_entity_poly.type
_entity_poly.pdbx_seq_one_letter_code
_entity_poly.pdbx_strand_id
1 'polypeptide(L)'
;MLGNFSLNMLYSLKLKSVGKNNKKIKSLSKIIGILFLKSNNMGDEMYSAMECRGFNGKFKSRHKVKLNLNDYIYCAITCLMIGAFFVI
;
A
#
# COMPACT_ATOMS: atom_id res chain seq x y z
N MET A 1 0.40 -2.06 -8.63
CA MET A 1 -0.64 -2.27 -9.66
C MET A 1 -1.82 -1.31 -9.50
N LEU A 2 -2.52 -1.29 -8.35
CA LEU A 2 -3.62 -0.35 -8.12
C LEU A 2 -3.23 1.12 -8.17
N GLY A 3 -2.04 1.48 -7.67
CA GLY A 3 -1.50 2.83 -7.79
C GLY A 3 -1.41 3.31 -9.24
N ASN A 4 -0.82 2.51 -10.13
CA ASN A 4 -0.74 2.82 -11.57
C ASN A 4 -2.13 2.90 -12.22
N PHE A 5 -3.08 2.05 -11.81
CA PHE A 5 -4.46 2.13 -12.29
C PHE A 5 -5.15 3.44 -11.87
N SER A 6 -5.02 3.84 -10.60
CA SER A 6 -5.51 5.12 -10.09
C SER A 6 -4.87 6.30 -10.84
N LEU A 7 -3.56 6.24 -11.06
CA LEU A 7 -2.79 7.26 -11.77
C LEU A 7 -3.26 7.40 -13.23
N ASN A 8 -3.45 6.28 -13.93
CA ASN A 8 -4.03 6.26 -15.27
C ASN A 8 -5.45 6.81 -15.31
N MET A 9 -6.27 6.53 -14.29
CA MET A 9 -7.59 7.15 -14.16
C MET A 9 -7.52 8.67 -14.01
N LEU A 10 -6.59 9.16 -13.18
CA LEU A 10 -6.35 10.60 -13.00
C LEU A 10 -5.85 11.26 -14.30
N TYR A 11 -4.95 10.60 -15.03
CA TYR A 11 -4.54 11.08 -16.36
C TYR A 11 -5.70 11.10 -17.34
N SER A 12 -6.53 10.05 -17.38
CA SER A 12 -7.72 10.02 -18.24
C SER A 12 -8.70 11.16 -17.90
N LEU A 13 -8.81 11.52 -16.62
CA LEU A 13 -9.62 12.64 -16.16
C LEU A 13 -9.02 13.97 -16.63
N LYS A 14 -7.70 14.13 -16.50
CA LYS A 14 -6.98 15.32 -16.97
C LYS A 14 -7.17 15.52 -18.47
N LEU A 15 -7.05 14.46 -19.26
CA LEU A 15 -7.24 14.49 -20.72
C LEU A 15 -8.67 14.85 -21.13
N LYS A 16 -9.68 14.40 -20.37
CA LYS A 16 -11.10 14.72 -20.64
C LYS A 16 -11.52 16.11 -20.15
N SER A 17 -10.73 16.75 -19.29
CA SER A 17 -11.07 18.04 -18.69
C SER A 17 -10.49 19.19 -19.51
N VAL A 18 -11.29 19.82 -20.37
CA VAL A 18 -10.93 21.06 -21.05
C VAL A 18 -11.28 22.26 -20.16
N GLY A 19 -10.31 23.12 -19.84
CA GLY A 19 -10.52 24.32 -19.03
C GLY A 19 -10.74 24.07 -17.53
N LYS A 20 -11.53 24.92 -16.86
CA LYS A 20 -11.73 24.90 -15.39
C LYS A 20 -12.80 23.89 -14.98
N ASN A 21 -12.38 22.79 -14.37
CA ASN A 21 -13.31 21.82 -13.78
C ASN A 21 -13.77 22.29 -12.38
N ASN A 22 -15.04 22.69 -12.26
CA ASN A 22 -15.65 23.08 -10.98
C ASN A 22 -16.12 21.88 -10.14
N LYS A 23 -16.09 20.65 -10.70
CA LYS A 23 -16.56 19.41 -10.04
C LYS A 23 -15.41 18.44 -9.73
N LYS A 24 -14.24 18.97 -9.34
CA LYS A 24 -13.04 18.16 -9.03
C LYS A 24 -13.30 17.13 -7.93
N ILE A 25 -13.95 17.52 -6.83
CA ILE A 25 -14.24 16.62 -5.71
C ILE A 25 -15.16 15.46 -6.15
N LYS A 26 -16.23 15.75 -6.91
CA LYS A 26 -17.14 14.72 -7.46
C LYS A 26 -16.41 13.77 -8.41
N SER A 27 -15.51 14.31 -9.23
CA SER A 27 -14.70 13.52 -10.17
C SER A 27 -13.72 12.60 -9.45
N LEU A 28 -13.10 13.10 -8.38
CA LEU A 28 -12.20 12.33 -7.53
C LEU A 28 -12.95 11.22 -6.79
N SER A 29 -14.11 11.53 -6.21
CA SER A 29 -14.99 10.55 -5.55
C SER A 29 -15.37 9.40 -6.49
N LYS A 30 -15.63 9.67 -7.78
CA LYS A 30 -15.85 8.62 -8.78
C LYS A 30 -14.64 7.71 -8.96
N ILE A 31 -13.44 8.29 -9.09
CA ILE A 31 -12.20 7.50 -9.23
C ILE A 31 -11.98 6.63 -8.00
N ILE A 32 -12.19 7.17 -6.80
CA ILE A 32 -12.08 6.42 -5.54
C ILE A 32 -13.09 5.26 -5.49
N GLY A 33 -14.35 5.49 -5.86
CA GLY A 33 -15.36 4.43 -5.89
C GLY A 33 -15.00 3.30 -6.85
N ILE A 34 -14.50 3.64 -8.04
CA ILE A 34 -14.06 2.63 -9.03
C ILE A 34 -12.83 1.88 -8.54
N LEU A 35 -11.89 2.57 -7.90
CA LEU A 35 -10.70 1.96 -7.31
C LEU A 35 -11.06 0.94 -6.22
N PHE A 36 -12.04 1.27 -5.37
CA PHE A 36 -12.53 0.38 -4.31
C PHE A 36 -13.19 -0.90 -4.85
N LEU A 37 -14.00 -0.77 -5.90
CA LEU A 37 -14.58 -1.94 -6.56
C LEU A 37 -13.49 -2.79 -7.22
N LYS A 38 -12.54 -2.15 -7.92
CA LYS A 38 -11.46 -2.87 -8.57
C LYS A 38 -10.54 -3.57 -7.56
N SER A 39 -10.30 -2.99 -6.38
CA SER A 39 -9.50 -3.63 -5.34
C SER A 39 -10.16 -4.88 -4.76
N ASN A 40 -11.49 -4.87 -4.58
CA ASN A 40 -12.21 -6.06 -4.15
C ASN A 40 -12.09 -7.17 -5.20
N ASN A 41 -12.41 -6.88 -6.46
CA ASN A 41 -12.31 -7.88 -7.53
C ASN A 41 -10.89 -8.44 -7.67
N MET A 42 -9.86 -7.60 -7.57
CA MET A 42 -8.46 -8.07 -7.59
C MET A 42 -8.14 -8.97 -6.40
N GLY A 43 -8.75 -8.73 -5.23
CA GLY A 43 -8.62 -9.59 -4.05
C GLY A 43 -9.25 -10.97 -4.28
N ASP A 44 -10.45 -11.01 -4.83
CA ASP A 44 -11.17 -12.27 -5.13
C ASP A 44 -10.48 -13.08 -6.23
N GLU A 45 -10.02 -12.41 -7.30
CA GLU A 45 -9.22 -13.02 -8.36
C GLU A 45 -7.91 -13.60 -7.80
N MET A 46 -7.25 -12.85 -6.91
CA MET A 46 -6.03 -13.31 -6.25
C MET A 46 -6.30 -14.52 -5.35
N TYR A 47 -7.35 -14.47 -4.54
CA TYR A 47 -7.72 -15.55 -3.64
C TYR A 47 -8.03 -16.84 -4.42
N SER A 48 -8.84 -16.74 -5.48
CA SER A 48 -9.15 -17.87 -6.36
C SER A 48 -7.87 -18.44 -7.00
N ALA A 49 -6.97 -17.58 -7.46
CA ALA A 49 -5.68 -18.02 -8.02
C ALA A 49 -4.76 -18.67 -6.96
N MET A 50 -4.86 -18.26 -5.70
CA MET A 50 -4.16 -18.89 -4.58
C MET A 50 -4.73 -20.28 -4.31
N GLU A 51 -6.05 -20.45 -4.28
CA GLU A 51 -6.70 -21.75 -4.12
C GLU A 51 -6.29 -22.73 -5.23
N CYS A 52 -6.25 -22.28 -6.48
CA CYS A 52 -5.75 -23.08 -7.61
C CYS A 52 -4.29 -23.53 -7.45
N ARG A 53 -3.49 -22.82 -6.65
CA ARG A 53 -2.09 -23.18 -6.33
C ARG A 53 -1.96 -24.03 -5.05
N GLY A 54 -3.07 -24.50 -4.49
CA GLY A 54 -3.09 -25.31 -3.26
C GLY A 54 -3.00 -24.49 -1.98
N PHE A 55 -3.44 -23.22 -2.00
CA PHE A 55 -3.52 -22.42 -0.78
C PHE A 55 -4.59 -22.97 0.17
N ASN A 56 -4.24 -23.11 1.45
CA ASN A 56 -5.08 -23.74 2.48
C ASN A 56 -5.64 -22.73 3.51
N GLY A 57 -5.73 -21.46 3.14
CA GLY A 57 -6.21 -20.39 4.01
C GLY A 57 -5.21 -19.87 5.03
N LYS A 58 -4.04 -20.52 5.19
CA LYS A 58 -2.99 -20.06 6.12
C LYS A 58 -1.89 -19.31 5.39
N PHE A 59 -1.77 -18.02 5.69
CA PHE A 59 -0.64 -17.22 5.21
C PHE A 59 0.65 -17.63 5.92
N LYS A 60 1.55 -18.31 5.20
CA LYS A 60 2.91 -18.57 5.68
C LYS A 60 3.85 -17.47 5.14
N SER A 61 4.29 -16.57 6.02
CA SER A 61 5.35 -15.63 5.66
C SER A 61 6.68 -16.40 5.53
N ARG A 62 7.23 -16.45 4.32
CA ARG A 62 8.54 -17.08 4.06
C ARG A 62 9.70 -16.09 4.26
N HIS A 63 9.41 -14.87 4.70
CA HIS A 63 10.43 -13.85 4.87
C HIS A 63 11.30 -14.19 6.08
N LYS A 64 12.51 -14.65 5.82
CA LYS A 64 13.52 -14.80 6.86
C LYS A 64 14.05 -13.41 7.17
N VAL A 65 13.68 -12.86 8.32
CA VAL A 65 14.32 -11.66 8.86
C VAL A 65 15.75 -12.05 9.21
N LYS A 66 16.72 -11.52 8.47
CA LYS A 66 18.14 -11.64 8.80
C LYS A 66 18.50 -10.41 9.61
N LEU A 67 18.82 -10.60 10.89
CA LEU A 67 19.36 -9.54 11.72
C LEU A 67 20.81 -9.30 11.32
N ASN A 68 21.13 -8.07 10.95
CA ASN A 68 22.49 -7.67 10.65
C ASN A 68 23.12 -6.97 11.87
N LEU A 69 24.46 -6.94 11.91
CA LEU A 69 25.22 -6.21 12.93
C LEU A 69 24.83 -4.72 13.00
N ASN A 70 24.43 -4.14 11.87
CA ASN A 70 23.96 -2.76 11.83
C ASN A 70 22.68 -2.55 12.65
N ASP A 71 21.77 -3.53 12.68
CA ASP A 71 20.54 -3.46 13.46
C ASP A 71 20.86 -3.41 14.96
N TYR A 72 21.88 -4.15 15.39
CA TYR A 72 22.35 -4.14 16.78
C TYR A 72 22.95 -2.79 17.18
N ILE A 73 23.75 -2.17 16.30
CA ILE A 73 24.34 -0.84 16.54
C ILE A 73 23.23 0.21 16.68
N TYR A 74 22.22 0.20 15.80
CA TYR A 74 21.07 1.11 15.92
C TYR A 74 20.26 0.88 17.19
N CYS A 75 20.06 -0.38 17.61
CA CYS A 75 19.43 -0.69 18.89
C CYS A 75 20.23 -0.15 20.09
N ALA A 76 21.56 -0.27 20.07
CA ALA A 76 22.41 0.23 21.15
C ALA A 76 22.36 1.77 21.27
N ILE A 77 22.43 2.48 20.14
CA ILE A 77 22.37 3.95 20.10
C ILE A 77 21.01 4.45 20.58
N THR A 78 19.92 3.82 20.15
CA THR A 78 18.56 4.20 20.57
C THR A 78 18.32 3.96 22.06
N CYS A 79 18.79 2.83 22.61
CA CYS A 79 18.74 2.58 24.06
C CYS A 79 19.53 3.62 24.86
N LEU A 80 20.71 4.02 24.38
CA LEU A 80 21.54 5.03 25.04
C LEU A 80 20.85 6.41 25.05
N MET A 81 20.25 6.81 23.92
CA MET A 81 19.50 8.06 23.82
C MET A 81 18.30 8.09 24.76
N ILE A 82 17.54 6.99 24.86
CA ILE A 82 16.42 6.88 25.80
C ILE A 82 16.93 6.93 27.24
N GLY A 83 18.01 6.23 27.56
CA GLY A 83 18.61 6.26 28.90
C GLY A 83 19.07 7.66 29.31
N ALA A 84 19.71 8.39 28.40
CA ALA A 84 20.13 9.78 28.64
C ALA A 84 18.93 10.71 28.90
N PHE A 85 17.81 10.51 28.20
CA PHE A 85 16.59 11.29 28.42
C PHE A 85 15.96 11.06 29.80
N PHE A 86 16.09 9.88 30.39
CA PHE A 86 15.58 9.62 31.74
C PHE A 86 16.53 10.09 32.87
N VAL A 87 17.79 10.38 32.53
CA VAL A 87 18.83 10.82 33.49
C VAL A 87 18.91 12.35 33.58
N ILE A 88 18.55 13.06 32.51
CA ILE A 88 18.38 14.53 32.46
C ILE A 88 16.97 14.92 32.92
#